data_AF-A0A9W8QUN1-F1
#
_entry.id   AF-A0A9W8QUN1-F1
#
_cell.length_a   1.000
_cell.length_b   1.000
_cell.length_c   1.000
_cell.angle_alpha   90.00
_cell.angle_beta   90.00
_cell.angle_gamma   90.00
#
_symmetry.space_group_name_H-M   'P 1'
#
loop_
_entity.id
_entity.type
_entity.pdbx_description
1 polymer ?
#
loop_
_entity_poly.entity_id
_entity_poly.type
_entity_poly.pdbx_seq_one_letter_code
_entity_poly.pdbx_strand_id
1 'polypeptide(L)'
;MPLSSFEGNEGNFTVTEDDDMLSSVEPDSGMDISIKLSYADVDRGLRHQVAYNCSTADCEYKPSDSLAVCSRCDDIASSLKKRVARGKQLQIAELVKHQESPNGTNECTEYYLPNGVYLSNLDGDGDIYSPYQLLYMVMFGTGDQNSTIAMTKMDTLIWAQSFITVDKSSLQNGLFEWPKVKVVAQECALYYCIKQYRAAVKNGTLEENSTTLENHKRIQGSWQIQPDFGIEEEGFPEYANNSLAWDPAVASFRRSELLLGDESRNWTIASDAVYSISSLIKQTFTKCMETRENCTEEDGLDPPHGFVARRQSNPHIADMLQHDPGDLFEKMARGMSVAIRNGADEGQNVIGTTFFPVTVYRVAWPWISLHLLATLGSLMFLIATIWSTHKAKLPAWKSSELAVFSQVAAANGVFSGGETYHELEEKAKAVPVVLLEKRNQEEGIVLEDRGVSGDLSAEDIMLPTRSASKTGSLFRRGRNRGEYESVRVDSP
;
A
#
# COMPACT_ATOMS: atom_id res chain seq x y z
N MET A 1 -32.31 -19.25 44.85
CA MET A 1 -33.46 -18.65 44.12
C MET A 1 -34.10 -17.64 45.07
N PRO A 2 -34.54 -16.45 44.59
CA PRO A 2 -34.79 -16.08 43.19
C PRO A 2 -33.52 -15.65 42.40
N LEU A 3 -33.73 -15.02 41.25
CA LEU A 3 -32.82 -14.80 40.11
C LEU A 3 -32.91 -13.33 39.62
N SER A 4 -32.00 -12.94 38.72
CA SER A 4 -31.92 -11.67 37.95
C SER A 4 -31.66 -10.39 38.77
N SER A 5 -30.99 -9.37 38.23
CA SER A 5 -30.52 -9.12 36.84
C SER A 5 -28.99 -8.97 36.73
N PHE A 6 -28.44 -9.22 35.54
CA PHE A 6 -27.15 -8.67 35.13
C PHE A 6 -27.43 -7.28 34.53
N GLU A 7 -26.90 -6.23 35.14
CA GLU A 7 -26.79 -4.91 34.49
C GLU A 7 -25.66 -4.98 33.46
N GLY A 8 -25.90 -4.44 32.26
CA GLY A 8 -24.84 -4.19 31.29
C GLY A 8 -24.01 -2.98 31.72
N ASN A 9 -22.78 -2.87 31.22
CA ASN A 9 -22.03 -1.62 31.36
C ASN A 9 -22.72 -0.52 30.54
N GLU A 10 -23.57 0.24 31.20
CA GLU A 10 -24.03 1.54 30.71
C GLU A 10 -22.84 2.50 30.69
N GLY A 11 -22.61 3.16 29.54
CA GLY A 11 -21.72 4.30 29.45
C GLY A 11 -22.38 5.47 30.19
N ASN A 12 -22.11 5.57 31.49
CA ASN A 12 -22.79 6.51 32.37
C ASN A 12 -22.24 7.94 32.18
N PHE A 13 -22.73 8.65 31.16
CA PHE A 13 -22.40 10.05 30.90
C PHE A 13 -23.14 10.97 31.88
N THR A 14 -22.50 11.31 33.00
CA THR A 14 -23.02 12.30 33.94
C THR A 14 -22.60 13.71 33.52
N VAL A 15 -23.54 14.50 32.99
CA VAL A 15 -23.44 15.96 33.08
C VAL A 15 -23.64 16.32 34.55
N THR A 16 -22.55 16.54 35.27
CA THR A 16 -22.58 16.96 36.67
C THR A 16 -22.96 18.43 36.76
N GLU A 17 -24.18 18.71 37.20
CA GLU A 17 -24.58 20.02 37.73
C GLU A 17 -23.89 20.26 39.09
N ASP A 18 -22.57 20.49 39.07
CA ASP A 18 -21.86 21.08 40.20
C ASP A 18 -21.95 22.62 40.13
N ASP A 19 -21.92 23.30 41.29
CA ASP A 19 -22.14 24.75 41.47
C ASP A 19 -21.10 25.67 40.77
N ASP A 20 -20.13 25.11 40.03
CA ASP A 20 -19.22 25.85 39.13
C ASP A 20 -19.65 25.61 37.68
N MET A 21 -20.17 26.66 37.03
CA MET A 21 -20.94 26.60 35.79
C MET A 21 -20.11 26.24 34.54
N LEU A 22 -19.72 24.97 34.38
CA LEU A 22 -19.08 24.50 33.15
C LEU A 22 -19.35 23.01 32.86
N SER A 23 -20.04 22.73 31.75
CA SER A 23 -20.32 21.36 31.31
C SER A 23 -19.04 20.63 30.89
N SER A 24 -18.54 19.76 31.77
CA SER A 24 -17.46 18.82 31.45
C SER A 24 -17.97 17.75 30.50
N VAL A 25 -17.52 17.80 29.25
CA VAL A 25 -17.81 16.77 28.25
C VAL A 25 -16.68 15.74 28.26
N GLU A 26 -16.91 14.58 28.87
CA GLU A 26 -15.94 13.48 28.83
C GLU A 26 -15.89 12.85 27.43
N PRO A 27 -14.70 12.74 26.81
CA PRO A 27 -14.59 12.19 25.46
C PRO A 27 -14.80 10.67 25.47
N ASP A 28 -15.53 10.15 24.47
CA ASP A 28 -15.58 8.71 24.24
C ASP A 28 -14.15 8.16 24.06
N SER A 29 -13.82 7.14 24.86
CA SER A 29 -12.49 6.54 24.87
C SER A 29 -12.14 5.88 23.54
N GLY A 30 -13.12 5.32 22.81
CA GLY A 30 -12.90 4.75 21.48
C GLY A 30 -12.51 5.80 20.44
N MET A 31 -13.18 6.95 20.47
CA MET A 31 -12.92 8.11 19.63
C MET A 31 -11.57 8.76 19.94
N ASP A 32 -11.26 8.98 21.22
CA ASP A 32 -9.98 9.55 21.68
C ASP A 32 -8.79 8.67 21.27
N ILE A 33 -8.88 7.35 21.50
CA ILE A 33 -7.88 6.39 21.03
C ILE A 33 -7.77 6.43 19.49
N SER A 34 -8.90 6.48 18.77
CA SER A 34 -8.89 6.52 17.30
C SER A 34 -8.24 7.77 16.72
N ILE A 35 -8.43 8.93 17.34
CA ILE A 35 -7.77 10.19 16.97
C ILE A 35 -6.27 10.11 17.30
N LYS A 36 -5.90 9.66 18.50
CA LYS A 36 -4.50 9.53 18.94
C LYS A 36 -3.70 8.54 18.08
N LEU A 37 -4.31 7.42 17.68
CA LEU A 37 -3.69 6.43 16.80
C LEU A 37 -3.50 6.93 15.35
N SER A 38 -4.22 7.99 14.92
CA SER A 38 -4.10 8.49 13.54
C SER A 38 -2.76 9.17 13.24
N TYR A 39 -2.14 9.78 14.25
CA TYR A 39 -0.83 10.45 14.17
C TYR A 39 0.29 9.72 14.94
N ALA A 40 0.00 8.56 15.52
CA ALA A 40 1.04 7.63 15.93
C ALA A 40 1.45 6.75 14.73
N ASP A 41 2.75 6.50 14.54
CA ASP A 41 3.26 5.61 13.49
C ASP A 41 3.06 4.14 13.88
N VAL A 42 1.81 3.69 13.79
CA VAL A 42 1.37 2.38 14.25
C VAL A 42 1.40 1.37 13.11
N ASP A 43 2.00 0.21 13.38
CA ASP A 43 2.13 -0.87 12.40
C ASP A 43 0.77 -1.28 11.80
N ARG A 44 0.79 -1.69 10.52
CA ARG A 44 -0.40 -2.01 9.73
C ARG A 44 -1.27 -3.12 10.34
N GLY A 45 -0.72 -3.94 11.22
CA GLY A 45 -1.43 -4.98 11.97
C GLY A 45 -2.32 -4.45 13.11
N LEU A 46 -2.08 -3.24 13.63
CA LEU A 46 -2.83 -2.65 14.75
C LEU A 46 -3.87 -1.61 14.31
N ARG A 47 -4.25 -1.63 13.02
CA ARG A 47 -5.33 -0.77 12.49
C ARG A 47 -6.60 -0.97 13.33
N HIS A 48 -7.20 0.14 13.75
CA HIS A 48 -8.57 0.11 14.29
C HIS A 48 -9.48 -0.55 13.24
N GLN A 49 -10.04 -1.71 13.58
CA GLN A 49 -10.98 -2.47 12.77
C GLN A 49 -12.35 -2.41 13.42
N VAL A 50 -13.39 -2.48 12.60
CA VAL A 50 -14.75 -2.68 13.10
C VAL A 50 -14.90 -4.07 13.70
N ALA A 51 -15.71 -4.20 14.75
CA ALA A 51 -16.03 -5.49 15.34
C ALA A 51 -16.68 -6.39 14.29
N TYR A 52 -16.12 -7.58 14.07
CA TYR A 52 -16.64 -8.57 13.13
C TYR A 52 -16.60 -9.97 13.73
N ASN A 53 -17.48 -10.84 13.25
CA ASN A 53 -17.49 -12.26 13.57
C ASN A 53 -17.53 -13.06 12.26
N CYS A 54 -16.54 -13.94 12.07
CA CYS A 54 -16.42 -14.84 10.94
C CYS A 54 -16.03 -16.22 11.50
N SER A 55 -16.87 -17.23 11.27
CA SER A 55 -16.67 -18.59 11.79
C SER A 55 -15.74 -19.46 10.93
N THR A 56 -15.20 -18.89 9.86
CA THR A 56 -14.34 -19.52 8.85
C THR A 56 -13.12 -18.63 8.60
N ALA A 57 -12.15 -19.09 7.78
CA ALA A 57 -11.04 -18.24 7.35
C ALA A 57 -11.48 -17.17 6.34
N ASP A 58 -12.55 -17.45 5.59
CA ASP A 58 -13.07 -16.57 4.54
C ASP A 58 -14.57 -16.28 4.76
N CYS A 59 -14.96 -15.01 4.69
CA CYS A 59 -16.34 -14.52 4.79
C CYS A 59 -16.57 -13.35 3.83
N GLU A 60 -17.79 -13.18 3.33
CA GLU A 60 -18.21 -12.01 2.54
C GLU A 60 -19.45 -11.39 3.18
N TYR A 61 -19.41 -10.08 3.47
CA TYR A 61 -20.55 -9.34 4.01
C TYR A 61 -21.29 -8.61 2.90
N LYS A 62 -22.62 -8.50 3.02
CA LYS A 62 -23.42 -7.68 2.10
C LYS A 62 -22.97 -6.21 2.20
N PRO A 63 -22.98 -5.44 1.10
CA PRO A 63 -22.73 -4.01 1.16
C PRO A 63 -23.71 -3.32 2.13
N SER A 64 -23.18 -2.46 2.98
CA SER A 64 -23.94 -1.77 4.03
C SER A 64 -23.57 -0.29 4.08
N ASP A 65 -24.56 0.57 4.25
CA ASP A 65 -24.33 2.00 4.38
C ASP A 65 -24.41 2.41 5.85
N SER A 66 -23.39 3.13 6.32
CA SER A 66 -23.24 3.51 7.72
C SER A 66 -22.76 4.95 7.84
N LEU A 67 -23.09 5.56 8.98
CA LEU A 67 -22.52 6.81 9.41
C LEU A 67 -20.99 6.71 9.48
N ALA A 68 -20.32 7.80 9.13
CA ALA A 68 -18.88 7.87 9.02
C ALA A 68 -18.40 9.32 9.23
N VAL A 69 -17.09 9.47 9.39
CA VAL A 69 -16.40 10.74 9.17
C VAL A 69 -15.72 10.71 7.81
N CYS A 70 -15.84 11.80 7.08
CA CYS A 70 -15.12 12.04 5.83
C CYS A 70 -14.08 13.14 6.04
N SER A 71 -13.01 13.09 5.24
CA SER A 71 -12.06 14.19 5.11
C SER A 71 -12.16 14.83 3.72
N ARG A 72 -11.76 16.09 3.63
CA ARG A 72 -11.49 16.80 2.37
C ARG A 72 -10.35 17.79 2.62
N CYS A 73 -9.45 17.95 1.66
CA CYS A 73 -8.44 18.99 1.70
C CYS A 73 -8.36 19.72 0.36
N ASP A 74 -8.42 21.05 0.42
CA ASP A 74 -8.40 21.93 -0.75
C ASP A 74 -7.17 22.84 -0.71
N ASP A 75 -6.56 23.09 -1.88
CA ASP A 75 -5.50 24.10 -2.05
C ASP A 75 -6.13 25.51 -2.00
N ILE A 76 -5.68 26.32 -1.03
CA ILE A 76 -6.14 27.69 -0.83
C ILE A 76 -5.02 28.72 -1.05
N ALA A 77 -3.91 28.33 -1.70
CA ALA A 77 -2.80 29.24 -2.02
C ALA A 77 -3.23 30.42 -2.90
N SER A 78 -4.33 30.31 -3.65
CA SER A 78 -4.95 31.42 -4.40
C SER A 78 -5.53 32.52 -3.50
N SER A 79 -5.89 32.19 -2.26
CA SER A 79 -6.39 33.13 -1.25
C SER A 79 -5.26 33.76 -0.42
N LEU A 80 -4.03 33.26 -0.54
CA LEU A 80 -2.87 33.72 0.21
C LEU A 80 -2.41 35.10 -0.27
N LYS A 81 -2.36 36.07 0.65
CA LYS A 81 -1.93 37.45 0.38
C LYS A 81 -0.64 37.75 1.13
N LYS A 82 0.15 38.67 0.59
CA LYS A 82 1.41 39.15 1.18
C LYS A 82 1.30 40.61 1.59
N ARG A 83 1.82 40.96 2.76
CA ARG A 83 2.02 42.36 3.23
C ARG A 83 3.39 42.48 3.91
N VAL A 84 3.87 43.70 4.10
CA VAL A 84 5.08 43.97 4.89
C VAL A 84 4.66 44.75 6.13
N ALA A 85 4.86 44.16 7.31
CA ALA A 85 4.67 44.82 8.59
C ALA A 85 5.97 45.49 9.02
N ARG A 86 5.85 46.64 9.71
CA ARG A 86 6.97 47.37 10.31
C ARG A 86 6.67 47.63 11.77
N GLY A 87 7.48 47.07 12.66
CA GLY A 87 7.25 47.12 14.10
C GLY A 87 8.54 47.34 14.89
N LYS A 88 8.40 47.87 16.11
CA LYS A 88 9.49 47.88 17.12
C LYS A 88 9.52 46.59 17.95
N GLN A 89 8.36 45.95 18.10
CA GLN A 89 8.19 44.63 18.73
C GLN A 89 7.90 43.60 17.63
N LEU A 90 8.49 42.41 17.79
CA LEU A 90 8.38 41.31 16.85
C LEU A 90 7.25 40.36 17.28
N GLN A 91 6.02 40.59 16.82
CA GLN A 91 4.94 39.61 17.01
C GLN A 91 5.07 38.48 15.96
N ILE A 92 6.04 37.59 16.18
CA ILE A 92 6.23 36.35 15.39
C ILE A 92 5.33 35.27 16.01
N ALA A 93 4.05 35.33 15.64
CA ALA A 93 2.95 34.63 16.31
C ALA A 93 2.93 34.87 17.83
N GLU A 94 2.15 34.07 18.55
CA GLU A 94 1.96 34.16 20.01
C GLU A 94 3.24 33.90 20.83
N LEU A 95 4.32 33.46 20.19
CA LEU A 95 5.55 32.96 20.81
C LEU A 95 6.56 34.02 21.19
N VAL A 96 6.55 35.16 20.50
CA VAL A 96 7.59 36.19 20.62
C VAL A 96 6.98 37.50 21.15
N LYS A 97 6.06 37.39 22.12
CA LYS A 97 5.77 38.54 22.98
C LYS A 97 7.08 38.96 23.68
N HIS A 98 7.44 40.24 23.58
CA HIS A 98 8.53 40.93 24.29
C HIS A 98 9.99 40.87 23.76
N GLN A 99 10.28 40.41 22.54
CA GLN A 99 11.64 40.59 22.00
C GLN A 99 11.78 41.96 21.30
N GLU A 100 12.29 42.95 22.02
CA GLU A 100 12.67 44.25 21.46
C GLU A 100 13.83 44.11 20.48
N SER A 101 13.75 44.81 19.34
CA SER A 101 14.86 44.85 18.39
C SER A 101 16.02 45.68 18.96
N PRO A 102 17.26 45.14 19.02
CA PRO A 102 18.41 45.91 19.50
C PRO A 102 18.81 47.07 18.57
N ASN A 103 18.27 47.15 17.34
CA ASN A 103 18.69 48.12 16.31
C ASN A 103 17.56 48.99 15.71
N GLY A 104 16.30 48.87 16.17
CA GLY A 104 15.21 49.78 15.74
C GLY A 104 13.99 49.09 15.13
N THR A 105 13.34 49.72 14.15
CA THR A 105 12.16 49.15 13.47
C THR A 105 12.58 48.04 12.51
N ASN A 106 12.04 46.84 12.71
CA ASN A 106 12.29 45.70 11.84
C ASN A 106 11.22 45.62 10.73
N GLU A 107 11.59 45.10 9.57
CA GLU A 107 10.66 44.72 8.50
C GLU A 107 10.37 43.22 8.59
N CYS A 108 9.10 42.86 8.60
CA CYS A 108 8.63 41.48 8.58
C CYS A 108 7.66 41.32 7.41
N THR A 109 7.98 40.46 6.45
CA THR A 109 6.99 40.00 5.48
C THR A 109 6.01 39.06 6.16
N GLU A 110 4.73 39.30 5.93
CA GLU A 110 3.61 38.50 6.41
C GLU A 110 2.83 37.91 5.23
N TYR A 111 2.64 36.59 5.26
CA TYR A 111 1.69 35.88 4.41
C TYR A 111 0.43 35.60 5.22
N TYR A 112 -0.74 36.02 4.74
CA TYR A 112 -1.99 35.93 5.49
C TYR A 112 -3.15 35.44 4.62
N LEU A 113 -4.13 34.82 5.28
CA LEU A 113 -5.36 34.33 4.68
C LEU A 113 -6.57 35.16 5.11
N PRO A 114 -7.73 35.06 4.43
CA PRO A 114 -8.94 35.81 4.76
C PRO A 114 -9.53 35.52 6.15
N ASN A 115 -9.32 34.30 6.69
CA ASN A 115 -9.74 33.87 8.03
C ASN A 115 -8.75 34.29 9.15
N GLY A 116 -8.02 35.39 8.96
CA GLY A 116 -7.17 36.00 9.99
C GLY A 116 -5.78 35.39 10.17
N VAL A 117 -5.58 34.09 9.89
CA VAL A 117 -4.28 33.42 10.12
C VAL A 117 -3.16 34.01 9.26
N TYR A 118 -1.97 34.17 9.85
CA TYR A 118 -0.80 34.76 9.19
C TYR A 118 0.52 34.11 9.63
N LEU A 119 1.42 33.89 8.66
CA LEU A 119 2.81 33.47 8.84
C LEU A 119 3.71 34.69 8.69
N SER A 120 4.41 35.07 9.76
CA SER A 120 5.35 36.20 9.82
C SER A 120 6.74 35.71 10.20
N ASN A 121 7.78 36.21 9.53
CA ASN A 121 9.17 36.10 9.98
C ASN A 121 9.91 37.41 9.65
N LEU A 122 11.10 37.58 10.23
CA LEU A 122 12.00 38.70 9.96
C LEU A 122 12.56 38.64 8.52
N ASP A 123 12.51 39.75 7.79
CA ASP A 123 13.11 39.83 6.45
C ASP A 123 14.65 39.86 6.55
N GLY A 124 15.31 39.04 5.72
CA GLY A 124 16.77 38.91 5.73
C GLY A 124 17.36 38.02 6.83
N ASP A 125 16.52 37.35 7.65
CA ASP A 125 17.02 36.28 8.52
C ASP A 125 17.35 35.05 7.65
N GLY A 126 18.60 34.57 7.77
CA GLY A 126 19.26 33.80 6.72
C GLY A 126 20.04 32.56 7.18
N ASP A 127 20.55 32.50 8.42
CA ASP A 127 21.09 31.24 8.95
C ASP A 127 21.36 31.18 10.48
N ILE A 128 21.27 29.95 11.01
CA ILE A 128 21.75 29.33 12.26
C ILE A 128 21.82 30.13 13.58
N TYR A 129 22.35 31.36 13.61
CA TYR A 129 22.73 32.11 14.82
C TYR A 129 21.73 33.18 15.27
N SER A 130 20.64 33.39 14.52
CA SER A 130 19.51 34.21 14.96
C SER A 130 18.96 33.71 16.31
N PRO A 131 18.77 34.59 17.32
CA PRO A 131 18.12 34.22 18.57
C PRO A 131 16.60 34.06 18.42
N TYR A 132 16.04 34.42 17.26
CA TYR A 132 14.61 34.36 16.97
C TYR A 132 14.20 32.96 16.49
N GLN A 133 13.00 32.51 16.88
CA GLN A 133 12.44 31.26 16.36
C GLN A 133 11.82 31.50 14.97
N LEU A 134 12.41 30.90 13.94
CA LEU A 134 11.83 30.86 12.60
C LEU A 134 10.59 29.95 12.57
N LEU A 135 9.48 30.50 12.09
CA LEU A 135 8.23 29.77 11.84
C LEU A 135 8.22 29.15 10.44
N TYR A 136 7.92 27.86 10.37
CA TYR A 136 7.74 27.10 9.13
C TYR A 136 6.28 26.77 8.83
N MET A 137 5.43 26.73 9.86
CA MET A 137 3.99 26.60 9.71
C MET A 137 3.26 27.40 10.79
N VAL A 138 2.12 27.97 10.42
CA VAL A 138 1.04 28.34 11.33
C VAL A 138 -0.25 27.65 10.90
N MET A 139 -1.14 27.40 11.85
CA MET A 139 -2.44 26.77 11.59
C MET A 139 -3.55 27.45 12.40
N PHE A 140 -4.72 27.60 11.79
CA PHE A 140 -5.94 28.13 12.41
C PHE A 140 -7.08 27.13 12.16
N GLY A 141 -7.86 26.82 13.20
CA GLY A 141 -8.86 25.77 13.14
C GLY A 141 -10.18 26.20 13.76
N THR A 142 -11.28 25.76 13.15
CA THR A 142 -12.63 26.18 13.52
C THR A 142 -13.65 25.10 13.14
N GLY A 143 -14.71 24.96 13.95
CA GLY A 143 -15.89 24.17 13.56
C GLY A 143 -16.97 25.01 12.86
N ASP A 144 -16.83 26.34 12.82
CA ASP A 144 -17.76 27.23 12.11
C ASP A 144 -17.39 27.35 10.63
N GLN A 145 -18.34 27.02 9.76
CA GLN A 145 -18.23 27.09 8.31
C GLN A 145 -17.97 28.50 7.79
N ASN A 146 -18.55 29.54 8.42
CA ASN A 146 -18.38 30.93 7.98
C ASN A 146 -16.94 31.45 8.21
N SER A 147 -16.23 30.85 9.15
CA SER A 147 -14.81 31.11 9.45
C SER A 147 -13.82 30.31 8.58
N THR A 148 -14.31 29.51 7.63
CA THR A 148 -13.49 28.73 6.67
C THR A 148 -13.34 29.42 5.32
N ILE A 149 -12.44 28.92 4.47
CA ILE A 149 -12.18 29.49 3.13
C ILE A 149 -12.82 28.64 2.03
N ALA A 150 -12.61 27.32 2.07
CA ALA A 150 -13.12 26.35 1.10
C ALA A 150 -14.38 25.61 1.59
N MET A 151 -14.58 25.53 2.91
CA MET A 151 -15.57 24.65 3.55
C MET A 151 -16.89 25.34 3.91
N THR A 152 -17.13 26.54 3.39
CA THR A 152 -18.29 27.44 3.64
C THR A 152 -19.68 26.88 3.28
N LYS A 153 -19.76 25.62 2.84
CA LYS A 153 -21.01 24.92 2.45
C LYS A 153 -21.13 23.53 3.09
N MET A 154 -20.31 23.22 4.10
CA MET A 154 -20.27 21.91 4.76
C MET A 154 -21.15 21.88 6.02
N ASP A 155 -22.46 21.70 5.84
CA ASP A 155 -23.47 21.69 6.93
C ASP A 155 -23.29 20.56 7.98
N THR A 156 -22.31 19.68 7.78
CA THR A 156 -21.92 18.63 8.72
C THR A 156 -20.45 18.73 9.19
N LEU A 157 -19.85 19.93 9.07
CA LEU A 157 -18.47 20.22 9.50
C LEU A 157 -18.28 19.91 10.99
N ILE A 158 -17.31 19.04 11.31
CA ILE A 158 -16.82 18.81 12.67
C ILE A 158 -15.70 19.81 12.97
N TRP A 159 -14.75 19.92 12.04
CA TRP A 159 -13.59 20.81 12.17
C TRP A 159 -12.96 21.07 10.81
N ALA A 160 -12.61 22.32 10.54
CA ALA A 160 -11.73 22.75 9.46
C ALA A 160 -10.42 23.30 10.04
N GLN A 161 -9.31 23.05 9.35
CA GLN A 161 -7.98 23.49 9.70
C GLN A 161 -7.31 24.10 8.47
N SER A 162 -7.12 25.41 8.51
CA SER A 162 -6.31 26.18 7.56
C SER A 162 -4.84 26.14 7.99
N PHE A 163 -3.93 25.98 7.03
CA PHE A 163 -2.47 25.98 7.20
C PHE A 163 -1.82 26.99 6.26
N ILE A 164 -0.79 27.69 6.76
CA ILE A 164 0.19 28.39 5.92
C ILE A 164 1.55 27.77 6.21
N THR A 165 2.18 27.15 5.20
CA THR A 165 3.42 26.38 5.36
C THR A 165 4.51 26.85 4.40
N VAL A 166 5.77 26.69 4.81
CA VAL A 166 6.93 26.82 3.92
C VAL A 166 7.08 25.53 3.10
N ASP A 167 7.15 25.68 1.77
CA ASP A 167 7.25 24.55 0.85
C ASP A 167 8.53 23.74 1.08
N LYS A 168 8.40 22.42 1.19
CA LYS A 168 9.51 21.48 1.47
C LYS A 168 10.70 21.64 0.51
N SER A 169 10.45 21.99 -0.76
CA SER A 169 11.53 22.22 -1.74
C SER A 169 12.41 23.43 -1.40
N SER A 170 11.88 24.41 -0.65
CA SER A 170 12.65 25.54 -0.13
C SER A 170 13.54 25.13 1.06
N LEU A 171 13.13 24.12 1.83
CA LEU A 171 13.87 23.64 3.01
C LEU A 171 15.02 22.68 2.65
N GLN A 172 14.87 21.89 1.59
CA GLN A 172 15.85 20.86 1.19
C GLN A 172 17.20 21.42 0.71
N ASN A 173 17.28 22.70 0.33
CA ASN A 173 18.52 23.35 -0.12
C ASN A 173 19.39 23.90 1.03
N GLY A 174 18.98 23.76 2.29
CA GLY A 174 19.77 24.12 3.47
C GLY A 174 19.94 25.62 3.74
N LEU A 175 19.45 26.50 2.86
CA LEU A 175 19.48 27.95 3.00
C LEU A 175 18.04 28.48 3.09
N PHE A 176 17.56 28.69 4.31
CA PHE A 176 16.29 29.39 4.54
C PHE A 176 16.54 30.89 4.51
N GLU A 177 15.99 31.60 3.53
CA GLU A 177 16.08 33.06 3.44
C GLU A 177 14.67 33.66 3.32
N TRP A 178 14.21 34.33 4.38
CA TRP A 178 12.91 35.02 4.35
C TRP A 178 13.05 36.40 3.69
N PRO A 179 12.14 36.82 2.80
CA PRO A 179 10.89 36.16 2.40
C PRO A 179 10.96 35.47 1.03
N LYS A 180 12.13 34.94 0.63
CA LYS A 180 12.35 34.32 -0.70
C LYS A 180 11.86 32.88 -0.79
N VAL A 181 11.73 32.18 0.34
CA VAL A 181 11.15 30.83 0.39
C VAL A 181 9.73 30.80 -0.20
N LYS A 182 9.39 29.71 -0.89
CA LYS A 182 8.02 29.50 -1.39
C LYS A 182 7.12 29.15 -0.20
N VAL A 183 6.01 29.87 -0.08
CA VAL A 183 4.95 29.62 0.91
C VAL A 183 3.73 29.06 0.18
N VAL A 184 3.08 28.07 0.77
CA VAL A 184 1.84 27.44 0.28
C VAL A 184 0.77 27.46 1.36
N ALA A 185 -0.50 27.28 0.98
CA ALA A 185 -1.60 27.25 1.93
C ALA A 185 -2.63 26.19 1.54
N GLN A 186 -3.18 25.50 2.53
CA GLN A 186 -4.11 24.39 2.36
C GLN A 186 -5.16 24.44 3.48
N GLU A 187 -6.39 24.00 3.20
CA GLU A 187 -7.43 23.84 4.21
C GLU A 187 -7.96 22.40 4.18
N CYS A 188 -7.86 21.70 5.31
CA CYS A 188 -8.38 20.35 5.49
C CYS A 188 -9.56 20.36 6.46
N ALA A 189 -10.57 19.53 6.23
CA ALA A 189 -11.72 19.41 7.11
C ALA A 189 -12.14 17.96 7.37
N LEU A 190 -12.72 17.74 8.55
CA LEU A 190 -13.45 16.55 8.97
C LEU A 190 -14.94 16.90 9.04
N TYR A 191 -15.80 16.04 8.49
CA TYR A 191 -17.25 16.24 8.48
C TYR A 191 -18.01 14.92 8.55
N TYR A 192 -19.20 14.91 9.14
CA TYR A 192 -20.06 13.72 9.14
C TYR A 192 -20.57 13.42 7.73
N CYS A 193 -20.54 12.15 7.35
CA CYS A 193 -20.96 11.69 6.04
C CYS A 193 -21.52 10.25 6.13
N ILE A 194 -22.20 9.80 5.08
CA ILE A 194 -22.59 8.39 4.94
C ILE A 194 -21.63 7.71 3.96
N LYS A 195 -21.14 6.52 4.32
CA LYS A 195 -20.31 5.67 3.46
C LYS A 195 -20.98 4.33 3.25
N GLN A 196 -20.96 3.84 2.00
CA GLN A 196 -21.19 2.43 1.70
C GLN A 196 -19.90 1.66 1.93
N TYR A 197 -19.97 0.59 2.71
CA TYR A 197 -18.87 -0.32 3.02
C TYR A 197 -19.06 -1.65 2.29
N ARG A 198 -17.95 -2.22 1.82
CA ARG A 198 -17.86 -3.59 1.29
C ARG A 198 -16.74 -4.30 2.03
N ALA A 199 -17.13 -5.25 2.87
CA ALA A 199 -16.22 -5.96 3.76
C ALA A 199 -16.17 -7.45 3.39
N ALA A 200 -14.97 -8.03 3.41
CA ALA A 200 -14.74 -9.46 3.30
C ALA A 200 -13.59 -9.87 4.21
N VAL A 201 -13.71 -11.01 4.88
CA VAL A 201 -12.58 -11.65 5.55
C VAL A 201 -11.92 -12.59 4.55
N LYS A 202 -10.59 -12.50 4.40
CA LYS A 202 -9.79 -13.44 3.61
C LYS A 202 -8.62 -13.93 4.45
N ASN A 203 -8.41 -15.24 4.52
CA ASN A 203 -7.37 -15.85 5.35
C ASN A 203 -7.36 -15.31 6.81
N GLY A 204 -8.53 -15.02 7.39
CA GLY A 204 -8.68 -14.46 8.73
C GLY A 204 -8.39 -12.96 8.88
N THR A 205 -8.14 -12.23 7.78
CA THR A 205 -7.93 -10.76 7.81
C THR A 205 -9.13 -10.05 7.19
N LEU A 206 -9.68 -9.05 7.89
CA LEU A 206 -10.75 -8.19 7.36
C LEU A 206 -10.19 -7.19 6.33
N GLU A 207 -10.63 -7.33 5.09
CA GLU A 207 -10.46 -6.32 4.03
C GLU A 207 -11.76 -5.53 3.88
N GLU A 208 -11.70 -4.22 4.06
CA GLU A 208 -12.85 -3.33 3.88
C GLU A 208 -12.51 -2.17 2.93
N ASN A 209 -13.37 -1.97 1.94
CA ASN A 209 -13.37 -0.82 1.05
C ASN A 209 -14.61 0.03 1.31
N SER A 210 -14.50 1.36 1.19
CA SER A 210 -15.61 2.29 1.42
C SER A 210 -15.73 3.33 0.33
N THR A 211 -16.97 3.79 0.08
CA THR A 211 -17.29 4.87 -0.87
C THR A 211 -18.31 5.82 -0.25
N THR A 212 -18.02 7.12 -0.26
CA THR A 212 -18.91 8.17 0.26
C THR A 212 -20.17 8.30 -0.60
N LEU A 213 -21.32 8.54 0.04
CA LEU A 213 -22.61 8.74 -0.61
C LEU A 213 -23.03 10.22 -0.56
N GLU A 214 -22.76 10.96 -1.63
CA GLU A 214 -22.86 12.44 -1.69
C GLU A 214 -24.27 13.04 -1.45
N ASN A 215 -25.33 12.25 -1.58
CA ASN A 215 -26.71 12.73 -1.51
C ASN A 215 -27.24 12.91 -0.07
N HIS A 216 -26.54 12.40 0.95
CA HIS A 216 -27.02 12.43 2.34
C HIS A 216 -26.50 13.68 3.05
N LYS A 217 -27.38 14.67 3.20
CA LYS A 217 -27.09 15.93 3.91
C LYS A 217 -27.68 15.90 5.32
N ARG A 218 -27.39 16.92 6.13
CA ARG A 218 -28.16 17.21 7.35
C ARG A 218 -29.62 17.47 6.98
N ILE A 219 -30.54 16.91 7.77
CA ILE A 219 -31.98 17.09 7.61
C ILE A 219 -32.38 18.45 8.21
N GLN A 220 -33.18 19.23 7.48
CA GLN A 220 -33.62 20.54 7.92
C GLN A 220 -34.43 20.44 9.23
N GLY A 221 -34.08 21.27 10.22
CA GLY A 221 -34.69 21.23 11.55
C GLY A 221 -34.07 20.21 12.52
N SER A 222 -33.04 19.47 12.13
CA SER A 222 -32.20 18.73 13.09
C SER A 222 -31.21 19.67 13.79
N TRP A 223 -30.64 19.24 14.92
CA TRP A 223 -29.63 20.01 15.67
C TRP A 223 -30.06 21.46 15.99
N GLN A 224 -31.27 21.65 16.50
CA GLN A 224 -31.77 22.95 16.99
C GLN A 224 -31.64 23.02 18.51
N ILE A 225 -31.36 24.21 19.05
CA ILE A 225 -31.46 24.47 20.49
C ILE A 225 -32.93 24.33 20.93
N GLN A 226 -33.15 23.62 22.03
CA GLN A 226 -34.43 23.55 22.71
C GLN A 226 -34.38 24.54 23.90
N PRO A 227 -35.08 25.68 23.84
CA PRO A 227 -35.06 26.67 24.91
C PRO A 227 -35.83 26.16 26.13
N ASP A 228 -35.11 25.62 27.11
CA ASP A 228 -35.63 25.43 28.47
C ASP A 228 -35.75 26.79 29.18
N PHE A 229 -36.78 26.95 30.03
CA PHE A 229 -37.00 28.10 30.93
C PHE A 229 -37.15 29.51 30.31
N GLY A 230 -37.93 29.67 29.24
CA GLY A 230 -38.57 30.96 28.92
C GLY A 230 -37.63 32.11 28.52
N ILE A 231 -36.40 31.78 28.12
CA ILE A 231 -35.47 32.69 27.44
C ILE A 231 -35.97 32.86 26.01
N GLU A 232 -36.15 34.10 25.57
CA GLU A 232 -36.55 34.40 24.20
C GLU A 232 -35.41 34.08 23.21
N GLU A 233 -35.78 33.51 22.06
CA GLU A 233 -34.85 32.97 21.04
C GLU A 233 -33.87 34.03 20.47
N GLU A 234 -34.21 35.32 20.61
CA GLU A 234 -33.40 36.47 20.20
C GLU A 234 -32.06 36.63 20.96
N GLY A 235 -31.86 35.90 22.07
CA GLY A 235 -30.62 35.93 22.86
C GLY A 235 -29.46 35.09 22.33
N PHE A 236 -29.70 34.18 21.39
CA PHE A 236 -28.68 33.23 20.92
C PHE A 236 -27.88 33.76 19.72
N PRO A 237 -26.56 33.48 19.62
CA PRO A 237 -25.78 33.89 18.47
C PRO A 237 -26.17 33.10 17.22
N GLU A 238 -26.18 33.76 16.05
CA GLU A 238 -26.68 33.21 14.78
C GLU A 238 -25.98 31.91 14.34
N TYR A 239 -24.72 31.69 14.74
CA TYR A 239 -24.00 30.44 14.46
C TYR A 239 -24.54 29.24 15.24
N ALA A 240 -25.25 29.45 16.36
CA ALA A 240 -25.57 28.39 17.32
C ALA A 240 -26.43 27.26 16.74
N ASN A 241 -27.35 27.54 15.81
CA ASN A 241 -28.16 26.52 15.12
C ASN A 241 -27.52 26.01 13.82
N ASN A 242 -26.55 26.73 13.26
CA ASN A 242 -25.92 26.41 11.98
C ASN A 242 -24.64 25.59 12.14
N SER A 243 -23.85 25.88 13.17
CA SER A 243 -22.58 25.21 13.47
C SER A 243 -22.78 23.94 14.31
N LEU A 244 -21.93 22.94 14.08
CA LEU A 244 -21.78 21.77 14.98
C LEU A 244 -20.64 21.97 16.00
N ALA A 245 -19.91 23.09 15.91
CA ALA A 245 -18.78 23.38 16.78
C ALA A 245 -19.16 23.34 18.27
N TRP A 246 -18.24 22.84 19.10
CA TRP A 246 -18.37 22.95 20.54
C TRP A 246 -17.97 24.35 21.03
N ASP A 247 -18.90 24.99 21.73
CA ASP A 247 -18.76 26.30 22.36
C ASP A 247 -19.43 26.22 23.74
N PRO A 248 -18.71 26.49 24.84
CA PRO A 248 -19.23 26.35 26.20
C PRO A 248 -20.45 27.24 26.49
N ALA A 249 -20.60 28.38 25.80
CA ALA A 249 -21.71 29.30 26.02
C ALA A 249 -23.05 28.75 25.51
N VAL A 250 -23.03 27.85 24.51
CA VAL A 250 -24.23 27.22 23.93
C VAL A 250 -24.32 25.71 24.21
N ALA A 251 -23.25 25.07 24.66
CA ALA A 251 -23.22 23.65 25.03
C ALA A 251 -24.00 23.32 26.32
N SER A 252 -24.31 24.32 27.14
CA SER A 252 -25.17 24.19 28.33
C SER A 252 -26.66 23.98 28.00
N PHE A 253 -27.09 24.29 26.77
CA PHE A 253 -28.49 24.17 26.35
C PHE A 253 -28.76 22.82 25.69
N ARG A 254 -29.93 22.24 25.98
CA ARG A 254 -30.41 21.02 25.32
C ARG A 254 -30.64 21.26 23.84
N ARG A 255 -30.47 20.21 23.03
CA ARG A 255 -30.65 20.24 21.58
C ARG A 255 -31.48 19.07 21.10
N SER A 256 -32.05 19.19 19.91
CA SER A 256 -32.52 18.02 19.16
C SER A 256 -31.33 17.29 18.53
N GLU A 257 -31.46 15.98 18.32
CA GLU A 257 -30.41 15.18 17.69
C GLU A 257 -30.00 15.67 16.29
N LEU A 258 -28.77 15.33 15.87
CA LEU A 258 -28.30 15.59 14.52
C LEU A 258 -28.73 14.44 13.61
N LEU A 259 -29.43 14.76 12.53
CA LEU A 259 -29.99 13.78 11.59
C LEU A 259 -29.36 13.99 10.22
N LEU A 260 -28.74 12.93 9.67
CA LEU A 260 -28.25 12.90 8.30
C LEU A 260 -29.14 12.01 7.43
N GLY A 261 -29.30 12.35 6.15
CA GLY A 261 -29.99 11.52 5.16
C GLY A 261 -31.19 12.22 4.53
N ASP A 262 -32.29 11.49 4.43
CA ASP A 262 -33.57 11.90 3.85
C ASP A 262 -34.74 11.35 4.70
N GLU A 263 -35.97 11.84 4.49
CA GLU A 263 -37.18 11.36 5.21
C GLU A 263 -37.37 9.83 5.08
N SER A 264 -36.92 9.25 3.98
CA SER A 264 -37.00 7.81 3.70
C SER A 264 -35.95 6.96 4.42
N ARG A 265 -34.79 7.53 4.76
CA ARG A 265 -33.68 6.85 5.44
C ARG A 265 -32.74 7.87 6.07
N ASN A 266 -32.70 7.85 7.39
CA ASN A 266 -31.88 8.74 8.20
C ASN A 266 -30.89 7.98 9.10
N TRP A 267 -29.88 8.71 9.57
CA TRP A 267 -28.92 8.29 10.59
C TRP A 267 -28.92 9.36 11.67
N THR A 268 -29.18 8.95 12.91
CA THR A 268 -29.17 9.83 14.08
C THR A 268 -27.79 9.83 14.70
N ILE A 269 -27.33 11.01 15.11
CA ILE A 269 -26.15 11.20 15.97
C ILE A 269 -26.64 11.88 17.24
N ALA A 270 -26.39 11.25 18.38
CA ALA A 270 -26.75 11.79 19.68
C ALA A 270 -26.03 13.11 19.95
N SER A 271 -26.73 14.06 20.57
CA SER A 271 -26.31 15.46 20.63
C SER A 271 -25.11 15.70 21.55
N ASP A 272 -25.04 14.90 22.62
CA ASP A 272 -23.85 14.69 23.44
C ASP A 272 -22.66 14.17 22.60
N ALA A 273 -22.85 13.14 21.77
CA ALA A 273 -21.79 12.58 20.93
C ALA A 273 -21.25 13.61 19.91
N VAL A 274 -22.11 14.47 19.34
CA VAL A 274 -21.67 15.59 18.47
C VAL A 274 -20.80 16.58 19.25
N TYR A 275 -21.20 16.96 20.46
CA TYR A 275 -20.42 17.86 21.32
C TYR A 275 -19.11 17.21 21.83
N SER A 276 -19.12 15.93 22.22
CA SER A 276 -17.94 15.17 22.64
C SER A 276 -16.90 15.09 21.52
N ILE A 277 -17.32 14.72 20.31
CA ILE A 277 -16.44 14.65 19.14
C ILE A 277 -15.87 16.04 18.81
N SER A 278 -16.71 17.08 18.82
CA SER A 278 -16.29 18.44 18.47
C SER A 278 -15.37 19.07 19.51
N SER A 279 -15.62 18.85 20.81
CA SER A 279 -14.73 19.26 21.91
C SER A 279 -13.39 18.54 21.84
N LEU A 280 -13.39 17.22 21.65
CA LEU A 280 -12.17 16.40 21.54
C LEU A 280 -11.31 16.78 20.32
N ILE A 281 -11.94 17.10 19.19
CA ILE A 281 -11.24 17.58 17.99
C ILE A 281 -10.68 19.00 18.22
N LYS A 282 -11.44 19.91 18.85
CA LYS A 282 -10.92 21.23 19.29
C LYS A 282 -9.67 21.04 20.16
N GLN A 283 -9.74 20.23 21.21
CA GLN A 283 -8.61 19.88 22.10
C GLN A 283 -7.39 19.29 21.36
N THR A 284 -7.61 18.53 20.27
CA THR A 284 -6.54 17.91 19.50
C THR A 284 -5.76 18.94 18.68
N PHE A 285 -6.44 19.93 18.12
CA PHE A 285 -5.86 20.91 17.19
C PHE A 285 -5.60 22.30 17.78
N THR A 286 -6.13 22.62 18.96
CA THR A 286 -5.88 23.91 19.64
C THR A 286 -4.96 23.77 20.85
N LYS A 287 -4.15 24.80 21.07
CA LYS A 287 -3.33 24.96 22.29
C LYS A 287 -4.16 25.39 23.51
N CYS A 288 -5.19 26.21 23.31
CA CYS A 288 -6.12 26.67 24.34
C CYS A 288 -7.50 26.03 24.12
N MET A 289 -7.99 25.37 25.16
CA MET A 289 -9.42 25.31 25.49
C MET A 289 -9.74 26.48 26.40
N GLU A 290 -10.97 26.98 26.41
CA GLU A 290 -11.39 28.12 27.26
C GLU A 290 -11.38 27.83 28.79
N THR A 291 -10.72 26.75 29.24
CA THR A 291 -10.91 26.13 30.57
C THR A 291 -9.62 25.76 31.31
N ARG A 292 -8.60 26.63 31.28
CA ARG A 292 -7.47 26.51 32.23
C ARG A 292 -6.66 27.80 32.44
N GLU A 293 -7.17 28.74 33.26
CA GLU A 293 -6.50 29.79 34.09
C GLU A 293 -5.24 30.55 33.58
N ASN A 294 -4.84 30.38 32.31
CA ASN A 294 -3.57 30.85 31.74
C ASN A 294 -3.69 31.23 30.25
N CYS A 295 -4.83 30.96 29.62
CA CYS A 295 -5.21 31.58 28.35
C CYS A 295 -5.86 32.93 28.69
N THR A 296 -5.05 33.94 29.02
CA THR A 296 -5.57 35.28 29.29
C THR A 296 -6.03 35.93 27.98
N GLU A 297 -7.35 36.07 27.83
CA GLU A 297 -8.03 36.80 26.73
C GLU A 297 -7.78 38.33 26.77
N GLU A 298 -6.60 38.78 27.18
CA GLU A 298 -6.40 40.18 27.59
C GLU A 298 -6.14 41.16 26.43
N ASP A 299 -5.96 40.68 25.20
CA ASP A 299 -5.86 41.51 23.99
C ASP A 299 -6.49 40.78 22.79
N GLY A 300 -7.59 41.31 22.25
CA GLY A 300 -8.40 40.72 21.16
C GLY A 300 -7.69 40.63 19.80
N LEU A 301 -6.78 39.67 19.69
CA LEU A 301 -5.99 39.30 18.51
C LEU A 301 -5.88 37.78 18.47
N ASP A 302 -6.93 37.10 17.99
CA ASP A 302 -7.01 35.63 17.97
C ASP A 302 -5.77 35.01 17.28
N PRO A 303 -4.91 34.31 18.04
CA PRO A 303 -3.64 33.81 17.52
C PRO A 303 -3.85 32.50 16.75
N PRO A 304 -2.89 32.11 15.88
CA PRO A 304 -2.92 30.79 15.25
C PRO A 304 -3.00 29.68 16.30
N HIS A 305 -4.00 28.81 16.15
CA HIS A 305 -4.34 27.72 17.07
C HIS A 305 -3.20 26.68 17.22
N GLY A 306 -2.25 26.69 16.28
CA GLY A 306 -0.95 26.05 16.42
C GLY A 306 0.13 26.58 15.46
N PHE A 307 1.35 26.06 15.61
CA PHE A 307 2.50 26.39 14.77
C PHE A 307 3.56 25.27 14.75
N VAL A 308 4.48 25.37 13.80
CA VAL A 308 5.77 24.66 13.80
C VAL A 308 6.91 25.66 13.59
N ALA A 309 7.86 25.61 14.51
CA ALA A 309 9.11 26.36 14.52
C ALA A 309 10.31 25.41 14.61
N ARG A 310 11.53 25.91 14.35
CA ARG A 310 12.77 25.12 14.22
C ARG A 310 13.11 24.11 15.32
N ARG A 311 12.57 24.25 16.53
CA ARG A 311 12.80 23.31 17.65
C ARG A 311 11.53 23.01 18.46
N GLN A 312 10.36 23.43 17.97
CA GLN A 312 9.13 23.43 18.74
C GLN A 312 7.91 23.41 17.83
N SER A 313 7.01 22.46 18.08
CA SER A 313 5.65 22.44 17.54
C SER A 313 4.66 22.58 18.70
N ASN A 314 3.51 23.20 18.46
CA ASN A 314 2.42 23.27 19.44
C ASN A 314 1.09 23.47 18.70
N PRO A 315 0.04 22.65 18.94
CA PRO A 315 0.07 21.37 19.66
C PRO A 315 1.02 20.35 18.99
N HIS A 316 1.32 19.25 19.67
CA HIS A 316 2.32 18.26 19.21
C HIS A 316 2.01 17.72 17.79
N ILE A 317 0.72 17.60 17.46
CA ILE A 317 0.24 17.16 16.14
C ILE A 317 0.64 18.08 14.98
N ALA A 318 0.98 19.35 15.24
CA ALA A 318 1.38 20.30 14.21
C ALA A 318 2.63 19.84 13.43
N ASP A 319 3.53 19.09 14.05
CA ASP A 319 4.73 18.54 13.40
C ASP A 319 4.38 17.55 12.26
N MET A 320 3.35 16.72 12.49
CA MET A 320 2.83 15.77 11.50
C MET A 320 2.07 16.49 10.38
N LEU A 321 1.27 17.50 10.75
CA LEU A 321 0.48 18.32 9.82
C LEU A 321 1.35 19.17 8.87
N GLN A 322 2.57 19.55 9.26
CA GLN A 322 3.52 20.22 8.37
C GLN A 322 3.89 19.35 7.14
N HIS A 323 3.81 18.02 7.29
CA HIS A 323 4.31 17.08 6.29
C HIS A 323 3.23 16.57 5.34
N ASP A 324 2.16 15.96 5.85
CA ASP A 324 1.07 15.45 5.01
C ASP A 324 -0.27 15.61 5.73
N PRO A 325 -0.87 16.81 5.67
CA PRO A 325 -2.15 17.05 6.33
C PRO A 325 -3.28 16.26 5.65
N GLY A 326 -3.14 15.89 4.37
CA GLY A 326 -4.12 15.10 3.63
C GLY A 326 -4.22 13.67 4.15
N ASP A 327 -3.10 12.94 4.18
CA ASP A 327 -3.01 11.58 4.70
C ASP A 327 -3.42 11.52 6.18
N LEU A 328 -3.01 12.49 7.01
CA LEU A 328 -3.42 12.53 8.41
C LEU A 328 -4.94 12.75 8.58
N PHE A 329 -5.54 13.68 7.85
CA PHE A 329 -7.00 13.86 7.90
C PHE A 329 -7.75 12.63 7.36
N GLU A 330 -7.23 11.92 6.36
CA GLU A 330 -7.81 10.65 5.90
C GLU A 330 -7.71 9.54 6.97
N LYS A 331 -6.56 9.41 7.64
CA LYS A 331 -6.35 8.48 8.75
C LYS A 331 -7.30 8.78 9.92
N MET A 332 -7.45 10.05 10.30
CA MET A 332 -8.43 10.48 11.31
C MET A 332 -9.85 10.11 10.91
N ALA A 333 -10.30 10.54 9.72
CA ALA A 333 -11.63 10.26 9.22
C ALA A 333 -11.93 8.75 9.21
N ARG A 334 -10.93 7.93 8.84
CA ARG A 334 -11.03 6.46 8.88
C ARG A 334 -11.12 5.92 10.31
N GLY A 335 -10.26 6.36 11.23
CA GLY A 335 -10.29 5.95 12.64
C GLY A 335 -11.60 6.31 13.33
N MET A 336 -12.03 7.58 13.20
CA MET A 336 -13.31 8.06 13.74
C MET A 336 -14.51 7.32 13.13
N SER A 337 -14.47 6.96 11.85
CA SER A 337 -15.51 6.12 11.22
C SER A 337 -15.60 4.72 11.83
N VAL A 338 -14.47 4.15 12.28
CA VAL A 338 -14.45 2.85 12.98
C VAL A 338 -14.96 3.02 14.41
N ALA A 339 -14.57 4.07 15.13
CA ALA A 339 -15.07 4.38 16.46
C ALA A 339 -16.60 4.51 16.48
N ILE A 340 -17.17 5.34 15.59
CA ILE A 340 -18.63 5.50 15.42
C ILE A 340 -19.34 4.17 15.17
N ARG A 341 -18.75 3.28 14.35
CA ARG A 341 -19.35 1.97 14.04
C ARG A 341 -19.25 0.95 15.17
N ASN A 342 -18.23 1.06 16.03
CA ASN A 342 -18.04 0.18 17.18
C ASN A 342 -18.81 0.65 18.43
N GLY A 343 -19.02 1.97 18.59
CA GLY A 343 -19.75 2.59 19.69
C GLY A 343 -21.22 2.93 19.37
N ALA A 344 -21.84 2.27 18.40
CA ALA A 344 -23.23 2.54 18.03
C ALA A 344 -24.21 1.79 18.96
N ASP A 345 -25.03 2.53 19.71
CA ASP A 345 -25.93 1.98 20.76
C ASP A 345 -26.90 0.92 20.24
N GLU A 346 -27.48 1.14 19.06
CA GLU A 346 -28.38 0.19 18.36
C GLU A 346 -27.70 -0.44 17.13
N GLY A 347 -26.43 -0.85 17.26
CA GLY A 347 -25.61 -1.38 16.17
C GLY A 347 -26.28 -2.49 15.33
N GLN A 348 -26.70 -2.16 14.10
CA GLN A 348 -27.27 -3.14 13.17
C GLN A 348 -26.20 -4.07 12.60
N ASN A 349 -26.23 -5.34 13.03
CA ASN A 349 -25.33 -6.37 12.54
C ASN A 349 -25.61 -6.75 11.08
N VAL A 350 -24.59 -6.63 10.22
CA VAL A 350 -24.66 -6.98 8.80
C VAL A 350 -24.41 -8.48 8.62
N ILE A 351 -25.42 -9.22 8.19
CA ILE A 351 -25.30 -10.68 7.97
C ILE A 351 -24.58 -10.96 6.64
N GLY A 352 -23.46 -11.67 6.73
CA GLY A 352 -22.67 -12.16 5.60
C GLY A 352 -22.83 -13.66 5.33
N THR A 353 -22.04 -14.16 4.38
CA THR A 353 -21.90 -15.58 4.02
C THR A 353 -20.50 -16.09 4.35
N THR A 354 -20.41 -17.27 4.97
CA THR A 354 -19.16 -17.96 5.31
C THR A 354 -18.78 -18.93 4.20
N PHE A 355 -17.48 -19.04 3.90
CA PHE A 355 -16.97 -20.01 2.91
C PHE A 355 -16.20 -21.14 3.60
N PHE A 356 -16.44 -22.36 3.14
CA PHE A 356 -15.73 -23.56 3.61
C PHE A 356 -14.81 -24.08 2.50
N PRO A 357 -13.55 -24.47 2.82
CA PRO A 357 -12.64 -25.03 1.84
C PRO A 357 -13.12 -26.40 1.37
N VAL A 358 -13.58 -26.48 0.11
CA VAL A 358 -13.98 -27.73 -0.53
C VAL A 358 -12.84 -28.26 -1.40
N THR A 359 -12.49 -29.54 -1.24
CA THR A 359 -11.46 -30.18 -2.09
C THR A 359 -12.05 -30.49 -3.47
N VAL A 360 -11.86 -29.60 -4.44
CA VAL A 360 -12.31 -29.80 -5.84
C VAL A 360 -11.44 -30.86 -6.55
N TYR A 361 -10.13 -30.81 -6.35
CA TYR A 361 -9.19 -31.77 -6.92
C TYR A 361 -8.36 -32.46 -5.83
N ARG A 362 -8.47 -33.79 -5.75
CA ARG A 362 -7.61 -34.62 -4.91
C ARG A 362 -6.54 -35.28 -5.77
N VAL A 363 -5.33 -34.71 -5.78
CA VAL A 363 -4.18 -35.31 -6.49
C VAL A 363 -3.75 -36.59 -5.78
N ALA A 364 -4.13 -37.73 -6.34
CA ALA A 364 -3.81 -39.05 -5.80
C ALA A 364 -2.41 -39.53 -6.25
N TRP A 365 -1.35 -39.04 -5.59
CA TRP A 365 0.05 -39.41 -5.88
C TRP A 365 0.36 -40.91 -6.16
N PRO A 366 -0.32 -41.92 -5.56
CA PRO A 366 0.00 -43.33 -5.80
C PRO A 366 -0.02 -43.83 -7.25
N TRP A 367 -0.66 -43.15 -8.22
CA TRP A 367 -0.62 -43.57 -9.63
C TRP A 367 0.79 -43.43 -10.25
N ILE A 368 1.62 -42.49 -9.77
CA ILE A 368 2.99 -42.28 -10.25
C ILE A 368 3.91 -43.44 -9.85
N SER A 369 3.62 -44.11 -8.72
CA SER A 369 4.44 -45.19 -8.16
C SER A 369 4.66 -46.34 -9.15
N LEU A 370 3.67 -46.69 -9.96
CA LEU A 370 3.79 -47.75 -10.97
C LEU A 370 4.79 -47.38 -12.07
N HIS A 371 4.71 -46.17 -12.60
CA HIS A 371 5.62 -45.68 -13.63
C HIS A 371 7.05 -45.56 -13.08
N LEU A 372 7.22 -45.08 -11.85
CA LEU A 372 8.51 -44.97 -11.19
C LEU A 372 9.14 -46.37 -10.97
N LEU A 373 8.37 -47.35 -10.48
CA LEU A 373 8.84 -48.73 -10.34
C LEU A 373 9.18 -49.39 -11.68
N ALA A 374 8.38 -49.18 -12.72
CA ALA A 374 8.64 -49.71 -14.06
C ALA A 374 9.94 -49.14 -14.66
N THR A 375 10.16 -47.82 -14.54
CA THR A 375 11.40 -47.17 -15.01
C THR A 375 12.63 -47.67 -14.24
N LEU A 376 12.58 -47.74 -12.91
CA LEU A 376 13.66 -48.29 -12.08
C LEU A 376 13.95 -49.76 -12.42
N GLY A 377 12.90 -50.58 -12.62
CA GLY A 377 13.04 -51.98 -13.04
C GLY A 377 13.72 -52.11 -14.42
N SER A 378 13.34 -51.26 -15.38
CA SER A 378 13.96 -51.25 -16.71
C SER A 378 15.43 -50.83 -16.68
N LEU A 379 15.79 -49.85 -15.83
CA LEU A 379 17.17 -49.40 -15.63
C LEU A 379 18.02 -50.50 -14.97
N MET A 380 17.50 -51.16 -13.94
CA MET A 380 18.17 -52.28 -13.27
C MET A 380 18.37 -53.47 -14.22
N PHE A 381 17.35 -53.78 -15.04
CA PHE A 381 17.47 -54.81 -16.08
C PHE A 381 18.56 -54.46 -17.09
N LEU A 382 18.59 -53.23 -17.61
CA LEU A 382 19.62 -52.76 -18.55
C LEU A 382 21.04 -52.87 -17.95
N ILE A 383 21.23 -52.42 -16.70
CA ILE A 383 22.50 -52.51 -15.99
C ILE A 383 22.92 -53.98 -15.81
N ALA A 384 21.99 -54.86 -15.41
CA ALA A 384 22.24 -56.28 -15.28
C ALA A 384 22.62 -56.94 -16.62
N THR A 385 21.95 -56.57 -17.72
CA THR A 385 22.28 -57.04 -19.08
C THR A 385 23.69 -56.60 -19.49
N ILE A 386 24.04 -55.32 -19.31
CA ILE A 386 25.38 -54.78 -19.62
C ILE A 386 26.45 -55.51 -18.79
N TRP A 387 26.24 -55.68 -17.48
CA TRP A 387 27.20 -56.32 -16.60
C TRP A 387 27.38 -57.81 -16.91
N SER A 388 26.29 -58.53 -17.22
CA SER A 388 26.33 -59.93 -17.65
C SER A 388 27.10 -60.08 -18.98
N THR A 389 26.78 -59.27 -19.98
CA THR A 389 27.41 -59.28 -21.31
C THR A 389 28.91 -58.96 -21.22
N HIS A 390 29.28 -57.96 -20.41
CA HIS A 390 30.67 -57.59 -20.14
C HIS A 390 31.43 -58.73 -19.42
N LYS A 391 30.83 -59.34 -18.40
CA LYS A 391 31.43 -60.49 -17.68
C LYS A 391 31.60 -61.71 -18.59
N ALA A 392 30.67 -61.94 -19.52
CA ALA A 392 30.73 -62.99 -20.53
C ALA A 392 31.70 -62.70 -21.68
N LYS A 393 32.30 -61.49 -21.75
CA LYS A 393 33.20 -61.03 -22.82
C LYS A 393 32.60 -61.20 -24.22
N LEU A 394 31.28 -61.09 -24.35
CA LEU A 394 30.62 -61.22 -25.64
C LEU A 394 30.93 -59.98 -26.50
N PRO A 395 31.44 -60.15 -27.74
CA PRO A 395 31.61 -59.03 -28.65
C PRO A 395 30.24 -58.43 -28.97
N ALA A 396 30.17 -57.11 -29.10
CA ALA A 396 28.93 -56.43 -29.46
C ALA A 396 28.48 -56.85 -30.86
N TRP A 397 27.51 -57.75 -30.95
CA TRP A 397 26.84 -58.15 -32.19
C TRP A 397 26.04 -56.97 -32.75
N LYS A 398 26.74 -56.09 -33.47
CA LYS A 398 26.11 -55.11 -34.35
C LYS A 398 25.69 -55.85 -35.62
N SER A 399 24.39 -55.98 -35.86
CA SER A 399 23.83 -56.28 -37.19
C SER A 399 24.08 -55.09 -38.10
N SER A 400 25.32 -54.95 -38.57
CA SER A 400 25.74 -53.84 -39.41
C SER A 400 25.29 -54.09 -40.84
N GLU A 401 24.10 -53.60 -41.21
CA GLU A 401 23.61 -53.59 -42.59
C GLU A 401 24.66 -52.98 -43.55
N LEU A 402 25.42 -51.99 -43.05
CA LEU A 402 26.57 -51.37 -43.72
C LEU A 402 27.66 -52.37 -44.15
N ALA A 403 27.85 -53.49 -43.45
CA ALA A 403 28.84 -54.51 -43.81
C ALA A 403 28.40 -55.37 -45.01
N VAL A 404 27.09 -55.41 -45.30
CA VAL A 404 26.56 -55.98 -46.55
C VAL A 404 26.73 -54.96 -47.68
N PHE A 405 26.39 -53.69 -47.43
CA PHE A 405 26.53 -52.62 -48.42
C PHE A 405 27.98 -52.35 -48.86
N SER A 406 28.97 -52.48 -47.97
CA SER A 406 30.38 -52.23 -48.32
C SER A 406 30.95 -53.20 -49.37
N GLN A 407 30.34 -54.37 -49.54
CA GLN A 407 30.76 -55.40 -50.49
C GLN A 407 30.03 -55.31 -51.85
N VAL A 408 29.04 -54.42 -52.00
CA VAL A 408 28.26 -54.27 -53.24
C VAL A 408 29.13 -53.87 -54.43
N ALA A 409 30.18 -53.06 -54.20
CA ALA A 409 31.14 -52.69 -55.25
C ALA A 409 31.99 -53.87 -55.73
N ALA A 410 32.36 -54.80 -54.84
CA ALA A 410 33.12 -56.01 -55.17
C ALA A 410 32.26 -57.06 -55.91
N ALA A 411 30.93 -56.98 -55.79
CA ALA A 411 29.98 -57.84 -56.51
C ALA A 411 29.56 -57.27 -57.89
N ASN A 412 30.09 -56.11 -58.29
CA ASN A 412 29.68 -55.43 -59.51
C ASN A 412 30.12 -56.24 -60.75
N GLY A 413 29.18 -56.55 -61.65
CA GLY A 413 29.40 -57.41 -62.82
C GLY A 413 29.23 -58.92 -62.59
N VAL A 414 29.37 -59.42 -61.35
CA VAL A 414 29.23 -60.87 -61.03
C VAL A 414 27.84 -61.42 -61.40
N PHE A 415 26.81 -60.60 -61.23
CA PHE A 415 25.42 -60.97 -61.51
C PHE A 415 24.98 -60.76 -62.96
N SER A 416 25.89 -60.35 -63.86
CA SER A 416 25.55 -60.18 -65.28
C SER A 416 25.13 -61.51 -65.93
N GLY A 417 24.09 -61.44 -66.78
CA GLY A 417 23.56 -62.60 -67.49
C GLY A 417 23.01 -63.73 -66.61
N GLY A 418 22.38 -63.42 -65.47
CA GLY A 418 21.49 -64.34 -64.76
C GLY A 418 20.09 -63.74 -64.71
N GLU A 419 19.10 -64.42 -65.28
CA GLU A 419 17.71 -63.89 -65.34
C GLU A 419 16.79 -64.55 -64.31
N THR A 420 17.23 -65.67 -63.70
CA THR A 420 16.46 -66.38 -62.67
C THR A 420 17.12 -66.30 -61.29
N TYR A 421 16.30 -66.32 -60.24
CA TYR A 421 16.75 -66.29 -58.85
C TYR A 421 17.79 -67.38 -58.53
N HIS A 422 17.60 -68.59 -59.07
CA HIS A 422 18.48 -69.73 -58.82
C HIS A 422 19.89 -69.53 -59.44
N GLU A 423 20.00 -68.96 -60.64
CA GLU A 423 21.28 -68.62 -61.25
C GLU A 423 22.00 -67.51 -60.46
N LEU A 424 21.26 -66.50 -60.00
CA LEU A 424 21.81 -65.42 -59.18
C LEU A 424 22.29 -65.92 -57.82
N GLU A 425 21.55 -66.85 -57.19
CA GLU A 425 21.94 -67.48 -55.92
C GLU A 425 23.17 -68.39 -56.07
N GLU A 426 23.26 -69.16 -57.16
CA GLU A 426 24.43 -70.01 -57.41
C GLU A 426 25.68 -69.16 -57.71
N LYS A 427 25.56 -68.10 -58.53
CA LYS A 427 26.63 -67.12 -58.76
C LYS A 427 27.04 -66.42 -57.46
N ALA A 428 26.10 -66.07 -56.58
CA ALA A 428 26.41 -65.47 -55.27
C ALA A 428 27.24 -66.39 -54.37
N LYS A 429 26.91 -67.69 -54.32
CA LYS A 429 27.63 -68.70 -53.51
C LYS A 429 29.08 -68.92 -53.96
N ALA A 430 29.42 -68.58 -55.21
CA ALA A 430 30.76 -68.70 -55.75
C ALA A 430 31.71 -67.55 -55.35
N VAL A 431 31.22 -66.47 -54.72
CA VAL A 431 32.05 -65.32 -54.32
C VAL A 431 32.54 -65.46 -52.87
N PRO A 432 33.85 -65.65 -52.62
CA PRO A 432 34.40 -65.65 -51.27
C PRO A 432 34.52 -64.22 -50.73
N VAL A 433 33.75 -63.88 -49.71
CA VAL A 433 33.81 -62.58 -49.03
C VAL A 433 34.63 -62.70 -47.74
N VAL A 434 35.73 -61.94 -47.64
CA VAL A 434 36.56 -61.87 -46.42
C VAL A 434 36.01 -60.77 -45.50
N LEU A 435 35.41 -61.18 -44.38
CA LEU A 435 34.81 -60.25 -43.40
C LEU A 435 35.78 -59.76 -42.31
N LEU A 436 36.95 -60.40 -42.15
CA LEU A 436 37.96 -60.06 -41.15
C LEU A 436 39.37 -60.32 -41.69
N GLU A 437 40.12 -59.28 -42.05
CA GLU A 437 41.57 -59.40 -42.24
C GLU A 437 42.27 -59.18 -40.88
N LYS A 438 43.03 -60.18 -40.43
CA LYS A 438 43.64 -60.19 -39.10
C LYS A 438 45.07 -59.65 -39.14
N ARG A 439 45.23 -58.33 -39.22
CA ARG A 439 46.55 -57.69 -39.05
C ARG A 439 46.91 -57.58 -37.57
N ASN A 440 48.18 -57.82 -37.24
CA ASN A 440 48.68 -57.64 -35.88
C ASN A 440 48.62 -56.15 -35.50
N GLN A 441 47.76 -55.84 -34.52
CA GLN A 441 47.67 -54.56 -33.80
C GLN A 441 47.59 -53.29 -34.67
N GLU A 442 46.49 -53.13 -35.42
CA GLU A 442 45.70 -51.88 -35.50
C GLU A 442 44.49 -52.11 -36.44
N GLU A 443 43.28 -51.74 -36.00
CA GLU A 443 42.04 -51.92 -36.78
C GLU A 443 41.84 -50.75 -37.76
N GLY A 444 42.08 -51.00 -39.05
CA GLY A 444 41.80 -50.05 -40.13
C GLY A 444 41.55 -50.78 -41.45
N ILE A 445 40.48 -50.41 -42.15
CA ILE A 445 40.10 -51.02 -43.43
C ILE A 445 40.80 -50.25 -44.57
N VAL A 446 41.62 -50.95 -45.36
CA VAL A 446 42.17 -50.47 -46.62
C VAL A 446 41.59 -51.32 -47.73
N LEU A 447 40.94 -50.69 -48.70
CA LEU A 447 40.53 -51.34 -49.95
C LEU A 447 41.65 -51.15 -50.97
N GLU A 448 42.38 -52.23 -51.28
CA GLU A 448 43.34 -52.26 -52.38
C GLU A 448 42.67 -52.85 -53.63
N ASP A 449 42.55 -52.06 -54.68
CA ASP A 449 41.88 -52.43 -55.92
C ASP A 449 42.76 -53.39 -56.74
N ARG A 450 42.32 -54.65 -56.88
CA ARG A 450 42.95 -55.65 -57.75
C ARG A 450 42.09 -55.90 -58.96
N GLY A 451 42.16 -54.96 -59.91
CA GLY A 451 41.58 -55.11 -61.24
C GLY A 451 42.09 -56.38 -61.95
N VAL A 452 41.17 -57.16 -62.50
CA VAL A 452 41.48 -58.31 -63.36
C VAL A 452 41.60 -57.83 -64.80
N SER A 453 42.70 -58.18 -65.46
CA SER A 453 42.99 -57.79 -66.84
C SER A 453 42.00 -58.41 -67.83
N GLY A 454 41.36 -57.57 -68.63
CA GLY A 454 40.59 -57.96 -69.81
C GLY A 454 40.87 -56.99 -70.95
N ASP A 455 41.59 -57.43 -71.98
CA ASP A 455 41.86 -56.63 -73.18
C ASP A 455 40.55 -56.33 -73.92
N LEU A 456 40.21 -55.05 -74.07
CA LEU A 456 39.43 -54.54 -75.19
C LEU A 456 39.81 -53.07 -75.43
N SER A 457 40.26 -52.80 -76.66
CA SER A 457 40.74 -51.53 -77.24
C SER A 457 40.48 -50.24 -76.46
N ALA A 458 41.55 -49.46 -76.28
CA ALA A 458 41.43 -48.02 -76.03
C ALA A 458 40.66 -47.32 -77.17
N GLU A 459 39.85 -46.32 -76.84
CA GLU A 459 40.23 -44.91 -77.03
C GLU A 459 39.32 -43.96 -76.20
N ASP A 460 39.88 -42.82 -75.80
CA ASP A 460 39.37 -41.97 -74.72
C ASP A 460 38.23 -41.01 -75.11
N ILE A 461 37.32 -40.76 -74.17
CA ILE A 461 36.84 -39.38 -73.90
C ILE A 461 36.92 -39.08 -72.39
N MET A 462 37.95 -38.30 -72.05
CA MET A 462 38.16 -37.54 -70.80
C MET A 462 37.16 -36.35 -70.69
N LEU A 463 36.80 -35.73 -69.54
CA LEU A 463 37.11 -35.81 -68.08
C LEU A 463 35.95 -35.02 -67.36
N PRO A 464 35.94 -34.57 -66.06
CA PRO A 464 37.03 -34.47 -65.08
C PRO A 464 36.79 -35.02 -63.66
N THR A 465 37.90 -35.44 -63.07
CA THR A 465 38.10 -35.54 -61.62
C THR A 465 38.29 -34.16 -60.99
N ARG A 466 37.92 -34.01 -59.71
CA ARG A 466 38.70 -33.15 -58.80
C ARG A 466 38.64 -33.63 -57.35
N SER A 467 39.81 -33.79 -56.74
CA SER A 467 39.95 -34.12 -55.32
C SER A 467 39.99 -32.85 -54.47
N ALA A 468 39.63 -32.99 -53.18
CA ALA A 468 40.11 -32.13 -52.12
C ALA A 468 40.12 -32.90 -50.79
N SER A 469 41.31 -33.15 -50.27
CA SER A 469 41.55 -33.68 -48.92
C SER A 469 41.85 -32.52 -47.97
N LYS A 470 41.38 -32.59 -46.71
CA LYS A 470 42.29 -32.51 -45.54
C LYS A 470 41.65 -32.73 -44.18
N THR A 471 42.51 -33.18 -43.27
CA THR A 471 42.33 -33.52 -41.85
C THR A 471 42.69 -32.37 -40.90
N GLY A 472 42.27 -32.49 -39.63
CA GLY A 472 42.69 -31.64 -38.50
C GLY A 472 41.57 -31.58 -37.45
N SER A 473 41.55 -32.36 -36.37
CA SER A 473 42.49 -32.41 -35.23
C SER A 473 42.68 -31.06 -34.54
N LEU A 474 42.28 -30.97 -33.25
CA LEU A 474 42.97 -30.17 -32.24
C LEU A 474 42.52 -30.56 -30.83
N PHE A 475 43.49 -30.73 -29.92
CA PHE A 475 43.28 -30.85 -28.49
C PHE A 475 44.25 -29.87 -27.79
N ARG A 476 43.81 -29.31 -26.65
CA ARG A 476 44.59 -29.06 -25.41
C ARG A 476 44.88 -27.60 -24.97
N ARG A 477 44.84 -27.43 -23.63
CA ARG A 477 45.18 -26.27 -22.75
C ARG A 477 44.19 -25.08 -22.77
N GLY A 478 43.79 -24.46 -21.66
CA GLY A 478 43.85 -24.86 -20.24
C GLY A 478 44.23 -23.73 -19.25
N ARG A 479 43.53 -23.69 -18.09
CA ARG A 479 43.92 -23.14 -16.75
C ARG A 479 43.39 -21.74 -16.31
N ASN A 480 42.41 -21.78 -15.40
CA ASN A 480 42.14 -20.91 -14.21
C ASN A 480 41.85 -19.39 -14.43
N ARG A 481 41.12 -18.65 -13.57
CA ARG A 481 41.05 -18.67 -12.09
C ARG A 481 39.88 -17.80 -11.55
N GLY A 482 39.27 -18.19 -10.41
CA GLY A 482 38.42 -17.34 -9.52
C GLY A 482 36.97 -17.13 -9.99
N GLU A 483 35.95 -17.05 -9.13
CA GLU A 483 35.86 -17.08 -7.65
C GLU A 483 34.65 -17.91 -7.15
N TYR A 484 34.63 -18.22 -5.85
CA TYR A 484 33.56 -18.92 -5.13
C TYR A 484 32.89 -17.96 -4.14
N GLU A 485 31.56 -18.09 -3.94
CA GLU A 485 30.82 -18.04 -2.65
C GLU A 485 29.31 -18.07 -2.95
N SER A 486 28.40 -18.48 -2.05
CA SER A 486 28.40 -19.62 -1.12
C SER A 486 26.94 -20.01 -0.83
N VAL A 487 26.71 -21.17 -0.19
CA VAL A 487 25.37 -21.73 0.06
C VAL A 487 24.83 -21.28 1.41
N ARG A 488 23.53 -20.97 1.49
CA ARG A 488 22.70 -21.35 2.64
C ARG A 488 21.27 -21.71 2.25
N VAL A 489 20.90 -22.93 2.59
CA VAL A 489 19.53 -23.38 2.83
C VAL A 489 19.47 -23.65 4.32
N ASP A 490 18.49 -23.06 5.00
CA ASP A 490 18.12 -23.43 6.36
C ASP A 490 16.59 -23.61 6.42
N SER A 491 16.17 -24.74 6.98
CA SER A 491 14.84 -25.08 7.49
C SER A 491 15.07 -26.24 8.47
N PRO A 492 14.28 -26.42 9.55
CA PRO A 492 12.86 -26.10 9.68
C PRO A 492 12.52 -24.63 9.88
#